data_AF-A0A2G9UPR1-F1
#
_entry.id   AF-A0A2G9UPR1-F1
#
_cell.length_a   1.000
_cell.length_b   1.000
_cell.length_c   1.000
_cell.angle_alpha   90.00
_cell.angle_beta   90.00
_cell.angle_gamma   90.00
#
_symmetry.space_group_name_H-M   'P 1'
#
loop_
_entity.id
_entity.type
_entity.pdbx_description
1 polymer ?
#
loop_
_entity_poly.entity_id
_entity_poly.type
_entity_poly.pdbx_seq_one_letter_code
_entity_poly.pdbx_strand_id
1 'polypeptide(L)' 'MDYGFLFAGSTRELTNIDPVLKVYHDCDDGIKPGQRKLKFYIPDHYISSGGRPRKIFNLGTLNLETIFKCEERDLL' A
#
# COMPACT_ATOMS: atom_id res chain seq x y z
N MET A 1 -16.70 -14.79 -0.03
CA MET A 1 -15.34 -14.64 -0.57
C MET A 1 -14.77 -13.43 0.12
N ASP A 2 -13.81 -13.62 0.99
CA ASP A 2 -13.23 -12.50 1.74
C ASP A 2 -12.17 -11.84 0.86
N TYR A 3 -12.42 -10.60 0.46
CA TYR A 3 -11.52 -9.80 -0.36
C TYR A 3 -10.31 -9.39 0.49
N GLY A 4 -9.31 -10.26 0.56
CA GLY A 4 -8.04 -10.01 1.23
C GLY A 4 -6.89 -10.02 0.23
N PHE A 5 -6.07 -8.97 0.24
CA PHE A 5 -4.80 -8.97 -0.48
C PHE A 5 -3.67 -9.35 0.47
N LEU A 6 -2.77 -10.22 0.02
CA LEU A 6 -1.54 -10.55 0.71
C LEU A 6 -0.37 -10.33 -0.23
N PHE A 7 0.50 -9.37 0.10
CA PHE A 7 1.67 -9.03 -0.68
C PHE A 7 2.95 -9.40 0.08
N ALA A 8 3.93 -9.94 -0.65
CA ALA A 8 5.28 -10.14 -0.17
C ALA A 8 6.26 -9.79 -1.30
N GLY A 9 7.39 -9.18 -0.94
CA GLY A 9 8.41 -8.78 -1.89
C GLY A 9 9.78 -8.70 -1.22
N SER A 10 10.82 -8.71 -2.03
CA SER A 10 12.21 -8.58 -1.57
C SER A 10 13.05 -7.91 -2.65
N THR A 11 14.08 -7.20 -2.24
CA THR A 11 15.11 -6.64 -3.13
C THR A 11 16.48 -6.82 -2.48
N ARG A 12 17.55 -6.64 -3.25
CA ARG A 12 18.94 -6.73 -2.77
C ARG A 12 19.56 -5.35 -2.70
N GLU A 13 19.62 -4.81 -1.50
CA GLU A 13 20.18 -3.49 -1.20
C GLU A 13 21.26 -3.59 -0.12
N LEU A 14 22.15 -2.58 -0.03
CA LEU A 14 23.19 -2.53 1.00
C LEU A 14 22.63 -2.15 2.37
N THR A 15 21.52 -1.41 2.39
CA THR A 15 20.81 -0.94 3.59
C THR A 15 19.43 -1.62 3.69
N ASN A 16 18.65 -1.22 4.70
CA ASN A 16 17.23 -1.55 4.71
C ASN A 16 16.54 -0.93 3.48
N ILE A 17 15.49 -1.61 3.04
CA ILE A 17 14.56 -1.14 2.01
C ILE A 17 13.56 -0.17 2.67
N ASP A 18 12.91 0.67 1.87
CA ASP A 18 11.84 1.58 2.34
C ASP A 18 10.48 1.16 1.72
N PRO A 19 9.77 0.18 2.30
CA PRO A 19 8.56 -0.35 1.67
C PRO A 19 7.39 0.63 1.80
N VAL A 20 6.73 0.88 0.67
CA VAL A 20 5.51 1.70 0.61
C VAL A 20 4.42 0.95 -0.14
N LEU A 21 3.30 0.69 0.54
CA LEU A 21 2.08 0.20 -0.11
C LEU A 21 1.33 1.38 -0.71
N LYS A 22 1.11 1.35 -2.02
CA LYS A 22 0.30 2.34 -2.73
C LYS A 22 -1.00 1.68 -3.17
N VAL A 23 -2.13 2.30 -2.80
CA VAL A 23 -3.46 1.84 -3.23
C VAL A 23 -4.00 2.87 -4.21
N TYR A 24 -4.25 2.42 -5.44
CA TYR A 24 -4.85 3.19 -6.51
C TYR A 24 -6.29 2.75 -6.68
N HIS A 25 -7.24 3.67 -6.69
CA HIS A 25 -8.65 3.33 -6.71
C HIS A 25 -9.53 4.45 -7.29
N ASP A 26 -10.73 4.05 -7.72
CA ASP A 26 -11.76 4.93 -8.28
C ASP A 26 -13.09 4.80 -7.48
N CYS A 27 -13.01 4.34 -6.22
CA CYS A 27 -14.18 4.17 -5.36
C CYS A 27 -14.81 5.55 -5.07
N ASP A 28 -16.12 5.66 -5.33
CA ASP A 28 -16.89 6.92 -5.26
C ASP A 28 -16.22 8.12 -5.96
N ASP A 29 -15.53 7.85 -7.07
CA ASP A 29 -14.72 8.88 -7.73
C ASP A 29 -15.37 9.54 -8.96
N GLY A 30 -16.42 8.92 -9.50
CA GLY A 30 -17.10 9.38 -10.71
C GLY A 30 -16.23 9.28 -11.97
N ILE A 31 -16.52 10.12 -12.97
CA ILE A 31 -15.72 10.18 -14.21
C ILE A 31 -14.70 11.32 -14.07
N LYS A 32 -13.60 11.06 -13.34
CA LYS A 32 -12.48 12.00 -13.20
C LYS A 32 -11.22 11.41 -13.86
N PRO A 33 -10.36 12.23 -14.48
CA PRO A 33 -9.10 11.75 -15.03
C PRO A 33 -8.14 11.33 -13.93
N GLY A 34 -7.45 10.20 -14.10
CA GLY A 34 -6.52 9.64 -13.12
C GLY A 34 -7.19 8.87 -11.98
N GLN A 35 -6.43 8.44 -10.99
CA GLN A 35 -6.92 7.63 -9.86
C GLN A 35 -6.63 8.28 -8.52
N ARG A 36 -7.50 8.03 -7.52
CA ARG A 36 -7.23 8.38 -6.13
C ARG A 36 -6.14 7.45 -5.58
N LYS A 37 -5.24 7.98 -4.77
CA LYS A 37 -4.01 7.30 -4.34
C LYS A 37 -3.74 7.47 -2.86
N LEU A 38 -3.69 6.35 -2.14
CA LEU A 38 -3.24 6.27 -0.76
C LEU A 38 -1.83 5.72 -0.70
N LYS A 39 -1.01 6.25 0.23
CA LYS A 39 0.36 5.79 0.51
C LYS A 39 0.48 5.37 1.97
N PHE A 40 0.90 4.14 2.20
CA PHE A 40 1.16 3.59 3.52
C PHE A 40 2.63 3.19 3.62
N TYR A 41 3.37 3.87 4.48
CA TYR A 41 4.75 3.51 4.81
C TYR A 41 4.74 2.31 5.75
N ILE A 42 5.51 1.28 5.40
CA ILE A 42 5.63 0.08 6.21
C ILE A 42 6.83 0.25 7.15
N PRO A 43 6.65 0.19 8.49
CA PRO A 43 7.75 0.40 9.42
C PRO A 43 8.88 -0.64 9.30
N ASP A 44 10.12 -0.21 9.50
CA ASP A 44 11.33 -1.02 9.33
C ASP A 44 11.32 -2.35 10.11
N HIS A 45 10.65 -2.40 11.27
CA HIS A 45 10.59 -3.61 12.09
C HIS A 45 9.75 -4.75 11.50
N TYR A 46 9.10 -4.52 10.34
CA TYR A 46 8.47 -5.53 9.49
C TYR A 46 9.40 -6.06 8.38
N ILE A 47 10.55 -5.43 8.16
CA ILE A 47 11.57 -5.89 7.22
C ILE A 47 12.35 -7.04 7.85
N SER A 48 12.67 -8.06 7.06
CA SER A 48 13.53 -9.16 7.49
C SER A 48 14.55 -9.51 6.42
N SER A 49 15.76 -9.87 6.84
CA SER A 49 16.80 -10.34 5.93
C SER A 49 16.39 -11.63 5.21
N GLY A 50 16.76 -11.73 3.94
CA GLY A 50 16.41 -12.84 3.06
C GLY A 50 15.18 -12.55 2.20
N GLY A 51 14.78 -13.51 1.37
CA GLY A 51 13.71 -13.34 0.38
C GLY A 51 12.27 -13.55 0.90
N ARG A 52 12.08 -13.76 2.20
CA ARG A 52 10.75 -14.04 2.79
C ARG A 52 10.52 -13.21 4.05
N PRO A 53 9.40 -12.47 4.16
CA PRO A 53 9.06 -11.71 5.35
C PRO A 53 8.78 -12.63 6.54
N ARG A 54 9.22 -12.23 7.75
CA ARG A 54 8.94 -12.95 9.01
C ARG A 54 7.71 -12.45 9.75
N LYS A 55 7.25 -11.24 9.44
CA LYS A 55 6.09 -10.59 10.05
C LYS A 55 5.18 -10.04 8.96
N ILE A 56 3.89 -10.07 9.21
CA ILE A 56 2.89 -9.50 8.32
C ILE A 56 2.43 -8.16 8.90
N PHE A 57 2.55 -7.10 8.12
CA PHE A 57 1.93 -5.82 8.44
C PHE A 57 0.45 -5.89 8.04
N ASN A 58 -0.43 -5.94 9.05
CA ASN A 58 -1.88 -5.99 8.82
C ASN A 58 -2.45 -4.56 8.84
N LEU A 59 -2.86 -4.06 7.69
CA LEU A 59 -3.50 -2.74 7.54
C LEU A 59 -4.98 -2.74 7.97
N GLY A 60 -5.56 -3.93 8.16
CA GLY A 60 -6.98 -4.10 8.44
C GLY A 60 -7.84 -3.95 7.20
N THR A 61 -9.09 -3.54 7.41
CA THR A 61 -10.07 -3.29 6.35
C THR A 61 -10.31 -1.80 6.23
N LEU A 62 -10.13 -1.28 5.01
CA LEU A 62 -10.35 0.13 4.70
C LEU A 62 -11.57 0.26 3.78
N ASN A 63 -12.47 1.18 4.09
CA ASN A 63 -13.45 1.66 3.12
C ASN A 63 -12.77 2.75 2.28
N LEU A 64 -12.66 2.54 0.97
CA LEU A 64 -11.99 3.47 0.06
C LEU A 64 -12.91 4.59 -0.47
N GLU A 65 -14.22 4.55 -0.19
CA GLU A 65 -15.14 5.63 -0.56
C GLU A 65 -14.83 6.92 0.23
N THR A 66 -14.43 6.79 1.51
CA THR A 66 -14.10 7.93 2.37
C THR A 66 -12.89 8.72 1.88
N ILE A 67 -12.83 10.01 2.24
CA ILE A 67 -11.70 10.90 1.94
C ILE A 67 -10.66 10.80 3.05
N PHE A 68 -9.40 10.53 2.68
CA PHE A 68 -8.27 10.53 3.60
C PHE A 68 -7.49 11.85 3.49
N LYS A 69 -7.05 12.41 4.63
CA LYS A 69 -6.42 13.75 4.71
C LYS A 69 -5.23 13.97 3.76
N CYS A 70 -4.48 12.91 3.43
CA CYS A 70 -3.30 12.95 2.57
C CYS A 70 -3.46 12.09 1.31
N GLU A 71 -4.70 11.82 0.90
CA GLU A 71 -4.94 11.16 -0.38
C GLU A 71 -4.52 12.06 -1.54
N GLU A 72 -3.82 11.47 -2.50
CA GLU A 72 -3.38 12.14 -3.72
C GLU A 72 -4.25 11.72 -4.91
N ARG A 73 -4.08 12.40 -6.04
CA ARG A 73 -4.57 11.96 -7.35
C ARG A 73 -3.39 11.75 -8.29
N ASP A 74 -3.31 10.57 -8.88
CA ASP A 74 -2.31 10.24 -9.90
C ASP A 74 -2.91 10.46 -11.29
N LEU A 75 -2.47 11.52 -11.97
CA LEU A 75 -2.83 11.85 -13.34
C LEU A 75 -1.74 11.25 -14.24
N LEU A 76 -2.05 10.17 -14.95
CA LEU A 76 -1.13 9.56 -15.92
C LEU A 76 -0.61 10.58 -16.94
#